data_AF-A0A2V5KNT9-F1
#
_entry.id   AF-A0A2V5KNT9-F1
#
_cell.length_a   1.000
_cell.length_b   1.000
_cell.length_c   1.000
_cell.angle_alpha   90.00
_cell.angle_beta   90.00
_cell.angle_gamma   90.00
#
_symmetry.space_group_name_H-M   'P 1'
#
loop_
_entity.id
_entity.type
_entity.pdbx_description
1 polymer ?
#
loop_
_entity_poly.entity_id
_entity_poly.type
_entity_poly.pdbx_seq_one_letter_code
_entity_poly.pdbx_strand_id
1 'polypeptide(L)'
;VLAYTRDVQQVPQSTQHLVSLLETINNEVKPEKIIIIAHSLGCRLACLALQELYENPSTRNLKLDHVVFLAPNIDREEFNQNFKSGLQALVKRLTIYVASDDNVLLLGKLLYNVDSIGLPEQFSPDTNLDEIQTFLYYEKQVPGKIDLVDVSFSKKDFLRKHRLFLERPVMEDLFWLIHDDYPAAKRHLLKYQGTHNPTDYWVIPP
;
A
#
# COMPACT_ATOMS: atom_id res chain seq x y z
N VAL A 1 3.28 20.88 2.84
CA VAL A 1 4.72 20.72 3.08
C VAL A 1 5.04 20.65 4.57
N LEU A 2 4.95 21.73 5.36
CA LEU A 2 5.31 21.72 6.80
C LEU A 2 4.52 20.74 7.69
N ALA A 3 3.24 20.46 7.37
CA ALA A 3 2.48 19.43 8.08
C ALA A 3 2.98 18.02 7.72
N TYR A 4 3.11 17.74 6.42
CA TYR A 4 3.62 16.47 5.91
C TYR A 4 5.03 16.11 6.41
N THR A 5 5.95 17.08 6.48
CA THR A 5 7.28 16.86 7.07
C THR A 5 7.21 16.43 8.54
N ARG A 6 6.29 17.00 9.31
CA ARG A 6 6.06 16.58 10.69
C ARG A 6 5.50 15.17 10.75
N ASP A 7 4.58 14.82 9.85
CA ASP A 7 4.03 13.47 9.78
C ASP A 7 5.12 12.43 9.49
N VAL A 8 6.04 12.72 8.56
CA VAL A 8 7.22 11.86 8.27
C VAL A 8 8.10 11.69 9.50
N GLN A 9 8.37 12.76 10.25
CA GLN A 9 9.17 12.70 11.48
C GLN A 9 8.51 11.88 12.60
N GLN A 10 7.19 11.74 12.57
CA GLN A 10 6.44 10.95 13.55
C GLN A 10 6.33 9.47 13.18
N VAL A 11 6.74 9.06 11.97
CA VAL A 11 6.65 7.66 11.52
C VAL A 11 7.29 6.68 12.51
N PRO A 12 8.54 6.87 13.01
CA PRO A 12 9.15 5.90 13.91
C PRO A 12 8.35 5.67 15.19
N GLN A 13 7.88 6.74 15.84
CA GLN A 13 7.07 6.64 17.06
C GLN A 13 5.69 6.04 16.76
N SER A 14 5.08 6.44 15.65
CA SER A 14 3.77 5.91 15.22
C SER A 14 3.86 4.41 14.90
N THR A 15 4.99 3.93 14.36
CA THR A 15 5.21 2.50 14.07
C THR A 15 5.12 1.69 15.36
N GLN A 16 5.83 2.11 16.41
CA GLN A 16 5.82 1.44 17.71
C GLN A 16 4.41 1.38 18.31
N HIS A 17 3.64 2.46 18.20
CA HIS A 17 2.26 2.49 18.66
C HIS A 17 1.35 1.53 17.87
N LEU A 18 1.53 1.44 16.55
CA LEU A 18 0.78 0.51 15.71
C LEU A 18 1.14 -0.95 16.02
N VAL A 19 2.42 -1.26 16.24
CA VAL A 19 2.90 -2.59 16.66
C VAL A 19 2.22 -3.00 17.96
N SER A 20 2.30 -2.15 18.99
CA SER A 20 1.67 -2.43 20.29
C SER A 20 0.16 -2.62 20.17
N LEU A 21 -0.53 -1.79 19.36
CA LEU A 21 -1.95 -1.95 19.12
C LEU A 21 -2.28 -3.30 18.47
N LEU A 22 -1.53 -3.71 17.44
CA LEU A 22 -1.75 -4.96 16.74
C LEU A 22 -1.46 -6.17 17.64
N GLU A 23 -0.45 -6.09 18.50
CA GLU A 23 -0.17 -7.09 19.54
C GLU A 23 -1.34 -7.22 20.52
N THR A 24 -1.87 -6.11 21.04
CA THR A 24 -3.04 -6.11 21.93
C THR A 24 -4.27 -6.68 21.24
N ILE A 25 -4.57 -6.27 20.01
CA ILE A 25 -5.70 -6.81 19.23
C ILE A 25 -5.56 -8.32 19.06
N ASN A 26 -4.36 -8.80 18.70
CA ASN A 26 -4.11 -10.22 18.46
C ASN A 26 -4.16 -11.06 19.74
N ASN A 27 -3.61 -10.55 20.84
CA ASN A 27 -3.41 -11.34 22.07
C ASN A 27 -4.56 -11.23 23.06
N GLU A 28 -5.26 -10.09 23.08
CA GLU A 28 -6.31 -9.82 24.06
C GLU A 28 -7.70 -9.85 23.43
N VAL A 29 -7.91 -9.11 22.32
CA VAL A 29 -9.22 -9.02 21.65
C VAL A 29 -9.54 -10.30 20.88
N LYS A 30 -8.54 -10.86 20.18
CA LYS A 30 -8.64 -12.09 19.37
C LYS A 30 -9.83 -12.07 18.40
N PRO A 31 -9.96 -11.05 17.55
CA PRO A 31 -11.04 -11.00 16.57
C PRO A 31 -10.88 -12.13 15.54
N GLU A 32 -11.99 -12.53 14.92
CA GLU A 32 -11.97 -13.51 13.82
C GLU A 32 -11.21 -12.98 12.60
N LYS A 33 -11.25 -11.66 12.37
CA LYS A 33 -10.66 -10.99 11.21
C LYS A 33 -9.95 -9.70 11.61
N ILE A 34 -8.74 -9.47 11.08
CA ILE A 34 -8.00 -8.20 11.22
C ILE A 34 -7.75 -7.62 9.82
N ILE A 35 -8.22 -6.39 9.60
CA ILE A 35 -8.03 -5.64 8.35
C ILE A 35 -7.32 -4.32 8.65
N ILE A 36 -6.27 -4.00 7.89
CA ILE A 36 -5.64 -2.68 7.89
C ILE A 36 -5.96 -1.98 6.58
N ILE A 37 -6.46 -0.75 6.65
CA ILE A 37 -6.62 0.12 5.49
C ILE A 37 -5.74 1.34 5.73
N ALA A 38 -4.78 1.55 4.84
CA ALA A 38 -3.81 2.61 4.94
C ALA A 38 -3.78 3.43 3.65
N HIS A 39 -3.40 4.69 3.80
CA HIS A 39 -3.37 5.68 2.72
C HIS A 39 -2.02 6.41 2.74
N SER A 40 -1.44 6.63 1.56
CA SER A 40 -0.24 7.46 1.40
C SER A 40 0.91 7.03 2.32
N LEU A 41 1.45 7.95 3.14
CA LEU A 41 2.48 7.69 4.14
C LEU A 41 2.07 6.61 5.17
N GLY A 42 0.77 6.48 5.44
CA GLY A 42 0.24 5.42 6.30
C GLY A 42 0.51 4.02 5.78
N CYS A 43 0.65 3.83 4.46
CA CYS A 43 1.03 2.54 3.88
C CYS A 43 2.45 2.15 4.29
N ARG A 44 3.38 3.12 4.25
CA ARG A 44 4.76 2.95 4.70
C ARG A 44 4.83 2.62 6.19
N LEU A 45 4.05 3.34 7.01
CA LEU A 45 3.87 3.06 8.44
C LEU A 45 3.40 1.62 8.70
N ALA A 46 2.36 1.15 7.98
CA ALA A 46 1.85 -0.21 8.11
C ALA A 46 2.91 -1.26 7.72
N CYS A 47 3.68 -0.98 6.67
CA CYS A 47 4.78 -1.83 6.23
C CYS A 47 5.91 -1.94 7.28
N LEU A 48 6.32 -0.84 7.89
CA LEU A 48 7.31 -0.83 8.98
C LEU A 48 6.81 -1.66 10.19
N ALA A 49 5.54 -1.47 10.58
CA ALA A 49 4.96 -2.25 11.69
C ALA A 49 4.91 -3.74 11.38
N LEU A 50 4.60 -4.13 10.13
CA LEU A 50 4.64 -5.53 9.70
C LEU A 50 6.05 -6.13 9.79
N GLN A 51 7.08 -5.35 9.50
CA GLN A 51 8.46 -5.81 9.61
C GLN A 51 8.85 -6.01 11.08
N GLU A 52 8.56 -5.06 11.96
CA GLU A 52 8.83 -5.19 13.40
C GLU A 52 8.09 -6.40 14.01
N LEU A 53 6.81 -6.59 13.64
CA LEU A 53 6.02 -7.76 14.06
C LEU A 53 6.55 -9.08 13.48
N TYR A 54 7.19 -9.05 12.32
CA TYR A 54 7.77 -10.25 11.71
C TYR A 54 9.08 -10.64 12.41
N GLU A 55 9.89 -9.66 12.76
CA GLU A 55 11.17 -9.85 13.45
C GLU A 55 10.97 -10.29 14.90
N ASN A 56 9.86 -9.90 15.54
CA ASN A 56 9.49 -10.34 16.88
C ASN A 56 8.94 -11.79 16.87
N PRO A 57 9.61 -12.78 17.50
CA PRO A 57 9.13 -14.16 17.51
C PRO A 57 7.80 -14.36 18.26
N SER A 58 7.47 -13.46 19.19
CA SER A 58 6.24 -13.57 20.00
C SER A 58 4.97 -13.25 19.22
N THR A 59 5.09 -12.61 18.05
CA THR A 59 3.98 -12.18 17.19
C THR A 59 3.79 -13.06 15.96
N ARG A 60 4.46 -14.22 15.90
CA ARG A 60 4.35 -15.15 14.76
C ARG A 60 2.94 -15.69 14.50
N ASN A 61 2.10 -15.74 15.54
CA ASN A 61 0.70 -16.15 15.44
C ASN A 61 -0.20 -15.06 14.85
N LEU A 62 0.25 -13.80 14.83
CA LEU A 62 -0.49 -12.69 14.25
C LEU A 62 -0.59 -12.88 12.73
N LYS A 63 -1.82 -12.80 12.23
CA LYS A 63 -2.14 -12.78 10.80
C LYS A 63 -3.14 -11.67 10.51
N LEU A 64 -2.85 -10.89 9.48
CA LEU A 64 -3.78 -9.94 8.91
C LEU A 64 -4.47 -10.59 7.73
N ASP A 65 -5.80 -10.53 7.71
CA ASP A 65 -6.59 -11.09 6.62
C ASP A 65 -6.46 -10.23 5.36
N HIS A 66 -6.59 -8.91 5.55
CA HIS A 66 -6.43 -7.95 4.47
C HIS A 66 -5.56 -6.79 4.92
N VAL A 67 -4.63 -6.41 4.05
CA VAL A 67 -4.02 -5.09 4.08
C VAL A 67 -4.45 -4.39 2.80
N VAL A 68 -4.94 -3.16 2.92
CA VAL A 68 -5.37 -2.36 1.78
C VAL A 68 -4.56 -1.08 1.75
N PHE A 69 -3.89 -0.84 0.62
CA PHE A 69 -3.13 0.37 0.36
C PHE A 69 -3.84 1.23 -0.67
N LEU A 70 -4.04 2.50 -0.31
CA LEU A 70 -4.63 3.52 -1.15
C LEU A 70 -3.54 4.54 -1.48
N ALA A 71 -3.20 4.68 -2.77
CA ALA A 71 -2.14 5.58 -3.23
C ALA A 71 -0.85 5.47 -2.38
N PRO A 72 -0.29 4.25 -2.21
CA PRO A 72 0.91 4.04 -1.40
C PRO A 72 2.11 4.83 -1.93
N ASN A 73 2.92 5.33 -1.01
CA ASN A 73 4.21 5.94 -1.31
C ASN A 73 5.34 5.04 -0.80
N ILE A 74 5.66 4.00 -1.56
CA ILE A 74 6.68 2.99 -1.25
C ILE A 74 7.41 2.64 -2.55
N ASP A 75 8.74 2.66 -2.53
CA ASP A 75 9.55 2.29 -3.69
C ASP A 75 10.01 0.81 -3.65
N ARG A 76 10.67 0.37 -4.72
CA ARG A 76 11.12 -1.03 -4.85
C ARG A 76 12.23 -1.39 -3.86
N GLU A 77 13.10 -0.45 -3.52
CA GLU A 77 14.22 -0.70 -2.64
C GLU A 77 13.72 -0.93 -1.22
N GLU A 78 12.87 -0.03 -0.73
CA GLU A 78 12.26 -0.14 0.60
C GLU A 78 11.42 -1.42 0.70
N PHE A 79 10.64 -1.74 -0.34
CA PHE A 79 9.89 -3.00 -0.35
C PHE A 79 10.79 -4.22 -0.24
N ASN A 80 11.87 -4.27 -1.01
CA ASN A 80 12.78 -5.42 -1.03
C ASN A 80 13.54 -5.59 0.28
N GLN A 81 14.02 -4.49 0.86
CA GLN A 81 14.84 -4.51 2.07
C GLN A 81 13.98 -4.70 3.32
N ASN A 82 12.86 -3.98 3.40
CA ASN A 82 12.19 -3.77 4.68
C ASN A 82 10.82 -4.42 4.75
N PHE A 83 10.10 -4.64 3.64
CA PHE A 83 8.64 -4.94 3.74
C PHE A 83 8.23 -6.31 3.24
N LYS A 84 8.96 -6.85 2.25
CA LYS A 84 8.62 -8.11 1.58
C LYS A 84 8.43 -9.26 2.59
N SER A 85 9.36 -9.40 3.54
CA SER A 85 9.35 -10.51 4.52
C SER A 85 8.14 -10.45 5.44
N GLY A 86 7.89 -9.30 6.08
CA GLY A 86 6.73 -9.12 6.95
C GLY A 86 5.41 -9.28 6.21
N LEU A 87 5.31 -8.75 4.99
CA LEU A 87 4.12 -8.89 4.15
C LEU A 87 3.85 -10.35 3.79
N GLN A 88 4.87 -11.09 3.33
CA GLN A 88 4.72 -12.50 3.01
C GLN A 88 4.30 -13.34 4.22
N ALA A 89 4.89 -13.07 5.39
CA ALA A 89 4.69 -13.88 6.59
C ALA A 89 3.37 -13.58 7.32
N LEU A 90 2.96 -12.32 7.38
CA LEU A 90 1.86 -11.87 8.25
C LEU A 90 0.56 -11.57 7.49
N VAL A 91 0.62 -11.27 6.19
CA VAL A 91 -0.56 -10.82 5.42
C VAL A 91 -1.09 -11.93 4.53
N LYS A 92 -2.39 -12.25 4.65
CA LYS A 92 -3.05 -13.21 3.75
C LYS A 92 -3.25 -12.62 2.36
N ARG A 93 -3.79 -11.40 2.27
CA ARG A 93 -4.02 -10.67 1.01
C ARG A 93 -3.69 -9.20 1.14
N LEU A 94 -2.98 -8.66 0.15
CA LEU A 94 -2.73 -7.24 -0.01
C LEU A 94 -3.53 -6.74 -1.22
N THR A 95 -4.32 -5.69 -1.06
CA THR A 95 -4.95 -4.99 -2.19
C THR A 95 -4.35 -3.60 -2.30
N ILE A 96 -3.85 -3.26 -3.49
CA ILE A 96 -3.23 -1.95 -3.75
C ILE A 96 -4.08 -1.22 -4.78
N TYR A 97 -4.62 -0.07 -4.39
CA TYR A 97 -5.28 0.86 -5.31
C TYR A 97 -4.27 1.94 -5.73
N VAL A 98 -4.04 2.03 -7.03
CA VAL A 98 -3.12 3.00 -7.64
C VAL A 98 -3.81 3.80 -8.73
N ALA A 99 -3.34 5.01 -8.96
CA ALA A 99 -3.83 5.85 -10.06
C ALA A 99 -2.63 6.44 -10.78
N SER A 100 -2.16 5.73 -11.81
CA SER A 100 -1.03 6.14 -12.63
C SER A 100 -1.31 7.43 -13.42
N ASP A 101 -0.27 8.26 -13.56
CA ASP A 101 -0.21 9.40 -14.48
C ASP A 101 1.24 9.64 -14.92
N ASP A 102 1.44 10.24 -16.11
CA ASP A 102 2.76 10.65 -16.63
C ASP A 102 3.42 11.79 -15.81
N ASN A 103 2.73 12.31 -14.78
CA ASN A 103 3.14 13.45 -13.94
C ASN A 103 3.45 13.05 -12.48
N VAL A 104 4.32 12.05 -12.31
CA VAL A 104 4.88 11.56 -11.03
C VAL A 104 5.65 12.65 -10.24
N LEU A 105 5.92 13.80 -10.88
CA LEU A 105 6.84 14.84 -10.40
C LEU A 105 6.39 15.63 -9.16
N LEU A 106 5.14 15.55 -8.69
CA LEU A 106 4.66 16.41 -7.59
C LEU A 106 4.83 15.83 -6.18
N LEU A 107 4.63 14.53 -5.98
CA LEU A 107 4.91 13.90 -4.67
C LEU A 107 6.42 13.78 -4.45
N GLY A 108 7.16 13.41 -5.52
CA GLY A 108 8.62 13.52 -5.57
C GLY A 108 9.08 14.92 -5.20
N LYS A 109 8.59 15.99 -5.85
CA LYS A 109 8.96 17.38 -5.48
C LYS A 109 8.58 17.78 -4.04
N LEU A 110 7.50 17.23 -3.50
CA LEU A 110 7.12 17.45 -2.10
C LEU A 110 8.09 16.77 -1.12
N LEU A 111 8.66 15.62 -1.51
CA LEU A 111 9.65 14.83 -0.77
C LEU A 111 11.09 15.36 -0.96
N TYR A 112 11.49 15.71 -2.20
CA TYR A 112 12.80 16.28 -2.53
C TYR A 112 13.09 17.60 -1.79
N ASN A 113 12.07 18.40 -1.50
CA ASN A 113 12.24 19.59 -0.65
C ASN A 113 12.40 19.27 0.85
N VAL A 114 12.27 18.00 1.25
CA VAL A 114 12.40 17.47 2.62
C VAL A 114 13.70 16.65 2.77
N ASP A 115 14.38 16.30 1.66
CA ASP A 115 15.70 15.63 1.65
C ASP A 115 16.83 16.44 2.33
N SER A 116 16.56 17.68 2.75
CA SER A 116 17.49 18.49 3.57
C SER A 116 17.49 18.16 5.08
N ILE A 117 16.90 17.05 5.53
CA ILE A 117 16.87 16.65 6.96
C ILE A 117 17.74 15.40 7.24
N GLY A 118 18.57 14.96 6.28
CA GLY A 118 19.59 13.94 6.55
C GLY A 118 19.05 12.52 6.77
N LEU A 119 17.89 12.20 6.20
CA LEU A 119 17.48 10.81 6.02
C LEU A 119 18.32 10.17 4.89
N PRO A 120 18.67 8.87 4.99
CA PRO A 120 19.53 8.20 4.01
C PRO A 120 18.88 7.93 2.64
N GLU A 121 17.76 8.57 2.30
CA GLU A 121 16.96 8.26 1.11
C GLU A 121 17.32 9.17 -0.06
N GLN A 122 17.88 8.58 -1.12
CA GLN A 122 17.97 9.19 -2.44
C GLN A 122 16.81 8.67 -3.28
N PHE A 123 15.71 9.43 -3.39
CA PHE A 123 14.74 9.15 -4.44
C PHE A 123 15.41 9.39 -5.79
N SER A 124 15.43 8.38 -6.67
CA SER A 124 16.01 8.53 -8.01
C SER A 124 15.04 9.29 -8.93
N PRO A 125 15.44 10.44 -9.49
CA PRO A 125 14.59 11.22 -10.40
C PRO A 125 14.32 10.51 -11.74
N ASP A 126 15.00 9.40 -12.02
CA ASP A 126 14.80 8.57 -13.21
C ASP A 126 13.69 7.52 -13.05
N THR A 127 12.91 7.55 -11.96
CA THR A 127 11.71 6.71 -11.78
C THR A 127 10.50 7.26 -12.55
N ASN A 128 10.66 7.48 -13.86
CA ASN A 128 9.55 7.58 -14.83
C ASN A 128 8.85 6.21 -15.05
N LEU A 129 8.84 5.36 -14.02
CA LEU A 129 8.11 4.11 -14.05
C LEU A 129 6.69 4.43 -13.61
N ASP A 130 5.76 4.28 -14.54
CA ASP A 130 4.32 4.09 -14.29
C ASP A 130 4.10 3.38 -12.93
N GLU A 131 3.38 4.01 -11.98
CA GLU A 131 3.19 3.50 -10.61
C GLU A 131 2.77 2.02 -10.62
N ILE A 132 1.92 1.65 -11.58
CA ILE A 132 1.52 0.27 -11.86
C ILE A 132 2.74 -0.65 -12.03
N GLN A 133 3.78 -0.27 -12.77
CA GLN A 133 5.00 -1.07 -12.94
C GLN A 133 5.75 -1.29 -11.62
N THR A 134 5.70 -0.34 -10.69
CA THR A 134 6.30 -0.51 -9.36
C THR A 134 5.58 -1.61 -8.58
N PHE A 135 4.26 -1.61 -8.57
CA PHE A 135 3.50 -2.61 -7.80
C PHE A 135 3.34 -3.94 -8.53
N LEU A 136 3.41 -3.96 -9.87
CA LEU A 136 3.57 -5.18 -10.64
C LEU A 136 4.91 -5.88 -10.34
N TYR A 137 5.96 -5.12 -10.03
CA TYR A 137 7.20 -5.71 -9.52
C TYR A 137 6.95 -6.40 -8.17
N TYR A 138 6.14 -5.82 -7.27
CA TYR A 138 5.85 -6.44 -5.97
C TYR A 138 5.09 -7.75 -6.15
N GLU A 139 4.05 -7.75 -6.99
CA GLU A 139 3.26 -8.96 -7.27
C GLU A 139 4.17 -10.11 -7.73
N LYS A 140 5.11 -9.84 -8.64
CA LYS A 140 6.11 -10.83 -9.08
C LYS A 140 7.00 -11.35 -7.95
N GLN A 141 7.28 -10.54 -6.93
CA GLN A 141 8.08 -10.95 -5.77
C GLN A 141 7.28 -11.78 -4.76
N VAL A 142 5.96 -11.63 -4.72
CA VAL A 142 5.04 -12.28 -3.77
C VAL A 142 3.78 -12.81 -4.47
N PRO A 143 3.94 -13.74 -5.44
CA PRO A 143 2.87 -14.10 -6.37
C PRO A 143 1.63 -14.63 -5.65
N GLY A 144 0.46 -14.19 -6.11
CA GLY A 144 -0.84 -14.60 -5.57
C GLY A 144 -1.24 -13.97 -4.23
N LYS A 145 -0.41 -13.09 -3.64
CA LYS A 145 -0.76 -12.30 -2.44
C LYS A 145 -1.29 -10.91 -2.75
N ILE A 146 -0.97 -10.35 -3.91
CA ILE A 146 -1.27 -8.96 -4.26
C ILE A 146 -2.37 -8.89 -5.31
N ASP A 147 -3.44 -8.17 -4.98
CA ASP A 147 -4.43 -7.68 -5.92
C ASP A 147 -4.11 -6.20 -6.25
N LEU A 148 -3.52 -5.95 -7.42
CA LEU A 148 -3.27 -4.59 -7.91
C LEU A 148 -4.52 -4.08 -8.65
N VAL A 149 -5.05 -2.95 -8.20
CA VAL A 149 -6.25 -2.30 -8.74
C VAL A 149 -5.89 -0.91 -9.27
N ASP A 150 -6.03 -0.72 -10.57
CA ASP A 150 -5.88 0.54 -11.28
C ASP A 150 -7.19 1.35 -11.22
N VAL A 151 -7.05 2.59 -10.73
CA VAL A 151 -8.10 3.58 -10.48
C VAL A 151 -7.88 4.83 -11.38
N SER A 152 -7.05 4.72 -12.42
CA SER A 152 -6.67 5.85 -13.31
C SER A 152 -7.83 6.42 -14.15
N PHE A 153 -9.02 5.80 -14.12
CA PHE A 153 -10.23 6.38 -14.73
C PHE A 153 -10.61 7.74 -14.10
N SER A 154 -10.21 8.02 -12.85
CA SER A 154 -10.38 9.33 -12.21
C SER A 154 -9.42 10.37 -12.81
N LYS A 155 -9.75 10.86 -14.02
CA LYS A 155 -8.92 11.79 -14.80
C LYS A 155 -8.99 13.27 -14.36
N LYS A 156 -9.49 13.57 -13.16
CA LYS A 156 -9.69 14.95 -12.71
C LYS A 156 -8.79 15.27 -11.52
N ASP A 157 -7.68 15.96 -11.78
CA ASP A 157 -6.78 16.58 -10.80
C ASP A 157 -6.01 15.61 -9.86
N PHE A 158 -4.70 15.85 -9.73
CA PHE A 158 -3.76 15.12 -8.87
C PHE A 158 -4.26 15.01 -7.42
N LEU A 159 -4.89 16.07 -6.89
CA LEU A 159 -5.42 16.06 -5.52
C LEU A 159 -6.58 15.09 -5.30
N ARG A 160 -7.36 14.76 -6.34
CA ARG A 160 -8.40 13.72 -6.24
C ARG A 160 -7.83 12.33 -6.43
N LYS A 161 -6.82 12.19 -7.31
CA LYS A 161 -6.08 10.93 -7.49
C LYS A 161 -5.35 10.50 -6.22
N HIS A 162 -4.83 11.43 -5.42
CA HIS A 162 -4.27 11.08 -4.11
C HIS A 162 -5.36 10.83 -3.05
N ARG A 163 -6.64 11.11 -3.32
CA ARG A 163 -7.76 10.90 -2.40
C ARG A 163 -8.70 9.83 -2.95
N LEU A 164 -8.14 8.69 -3.38
CA LEU A 164 -8.88 7.55 -3.91
C LEU A 164 -10.02 7.09 -3.00
N PHE A 165 -9.88 7.25 -1.69
CA PHE A 165 -10.91 6.96 -0.70
C PHE A 165 -12.17 7.83 -0.80
N LEU A 166 -12.16 8.90 -1.60
CA LEU A 166 -13.34 9.72 -1.90
C LEU A 166 -14.06 9.28 -3.18
N GLU A 167 -13.43 8.42 -3.98
CA GLU A 167 -14.02 7.92 -5.22
C GLU A 167 -15.02 6.81 -4.89
N ARG A 168 -16.28 7.03 -5.30
CA ARG A 168 -17.37 6.09 -5.03
C ARG A 168 -17.04 4.67 -5.54
N PRO A 169 -16.49 4.46 -6.74
CA PRO A 169 -16.12 3.11 -7.19
C PRO A 169 -15.15 2.41 -6.22
N VAL A 170 -14.12 3.12 -5.73
CA VAL A 170 -13.15 2.55 -4.78
C VAL A 170 -13.83 2.11 -3.49
N MET A 171 -14.75 2.92 -2.97
CA MET A 171 -15.51 2.58 -1.77
C MET A 171 -16.46 1.40 -1.98
N GLU A 172 -17.07 1.29 -3.15
CA GLU A 172 -17.91 0.13 -3.51
C GLU A 172 -17.06 -1.15 -3.63
N ASP A 173 -15.88 -1.08 -4.23
CA ASP A 173 -14.98 -2.24 -4.34
C ASP A 173 -14.39 -2.67 -2.98
N LEU A 174 -14.09 -1.70 -2.11
CA LEU A 174 -13.72 -1.92 -0.71
C LEU A 174 -14.84 -2.62 0.07
N PHE A 175 -16.09 -2.23 -0.16
CA PHE A 175 -17.23 -2.86 0.51
C PHE A 175 -17.26 -4.37 0.24
N TRP A 176 -17.14 -4.80 -1.02
CA TRP A 176 -17.14 -6.23 -1.38
C TRP A 176 -15.94 -7.00 -0.83
N LEU A 177 -14.77 -6.35 -0.73
CA LEU A 177 -13.60 -6.96 -0.09
C LEU A 177 -13.81 -7.17 1.41
N ILE A 178 -14.31 -6.16 2.12
CA ILE A 178 -14.43 -6.18 3.58
C ILE A 178 -15.60 -7.06 4.03
N HIS A 179 -16.77 -6.86 3.41
CA HIS A 179 -18.02 -7.53 3.79
C HIS A 179 -18.03 -8.99 3.38
N ASP A 180 -17.68 -9.30 2.12
CA ASP A 180 -17.85 -10.65 1.55
C ASP A 180 -16.54 -11.43 1.37
N ASP A 181 -15.39 -10.85 1.74
CA ASP A 181 -14.05 -11.46 1.59
C ASP A 181 -13.71 -11.78 0.13
N TYR A 182 -14.28 -11.04 -0.82
CA TYR A 182 -14.12 -11.36 -2.23
C TYR A 182 -12.71 -11.03 -2.72
N PRO A 183 -11.97 -12.00 -3.31
CA PRO A 183 -10.75 -11.70 -4.04
C PRO A 183 -11.09 -10.81 -5.25
N ALA A 184 -10.11 -10.08 -5.78
CA ALA A 184 -10.33 -9.19 -6.92
C ALA A 184 -11.06 -9.84 -8.11
N ALA A 185 -10.80 -11.12 -8.40
CA ALA A 185 -11.48 -11.86 -9.45
C ALA A 185 -12.99 -12.09 -9.25
N LYS A 186 -13.51 -11.90 -8.04
CA LYS A 186 -14.95 -12.01 -7.71
C LYS A 186 -15.61 -10.64 -7.50
N ARG A 187 -14.85 -9.54 -7.58
CA ARG A 187 -15.36 -8.18 -7.44
C ARG A 187 -15.74 -7.61 -8.81
N HIS A 188 -16.40 -6.46 -8.84
CA HIS A 188 -16.82 -5.78 -10.07
C HIS A 188 -15.65 -5.06 -10.77
N LEU A 189 -14.56 -5.81 -10.99
CA LEU A 189 -13.32 -5.31 -11.58
C LEU A 189 -13.11 -5.92 -12.97
N LEU A 190 -12.56 -5.12 -13.87
CA LEU A 190 -12.15 -5.57 -15.20
C LEU A 190 -10.73 -6.11 -15.11
N LYS A 191 -10.47 -7.27 -15.72
CA LYS A 191 -9.11 -7.81 -15.79
C LYS A 191 -8.39 -7.20 -16.98
N TYR A 192 -7.30 -6.47 -16.73
CA TYR A 192 -6.38 -6.06 -17.79
C TYR A 192 -5.41 -7.21 -18.09
N GLN A 193 -5.34 -7.60 -19.37
CA GLN A 193 -4.40 -8.60 -19.86
C GLN A 193 -3.37 -7.91 -20.75
N GLY A 194 -2.11 -7.85 -20.30
CA GLY A 194 -1.02 -7.27 -21.08
C GLY A 194 -0.73 -8.07 -22.35
N THR A 195 -0.34 -7.40 -23.43
CA THR A 195 -0.08 -8.03 -24.74
C THR A 195 1.31 -8.64 -24.88
N HIS A 196 2.29 -8.25 -24.05
CA HIS A 196 3.70 -8.65 -24.20
C HIS A 196 4.41 -9.15 -22.93
N ASN A 197 3.81 -9.00 -21.75
CA ASN A 197 4.26 -9.60 -20.49
C ASN A 197 2.99 -9.86 -19.64
N PRO A 198 2.84 -11.02 -18.99
CA PRO A 198 1.67 -11.32 -18.17
C PRO A 198 1.82 -10.56 -16.85
N THR A 199 1.44 -9.29 -16.86
CA THR A 199 1.16 -8.54 -15.65
C THR A 199 -0.32 -8.29 -15.62
N ASP A 200 -1.05 -9.31 -15.20
CA ASP A 200 -2.49 -9.21 -14.98
C ASP A 200 -2.72 -8.27 -13.79
N TYR A 201 -3.45 -7.19 -14.01
CA TYR A 201 -3.94 -6.34 -12.93
C TYR A 201 -5.42 -6.03 -13.15
N TRP A 202 -6.06 -5.53 -12.11
CA TRP A 202 -7.48 -5.22 -12.11
C TRP A 202 -7.68 -3.74 -12.41
N VAL A 203 -8.71 -3.40 -13.16
CA VAL A 203 -9.10 -2.03 -13.45
C VAL A 203 -10.50 -1.86 -12.89
N ILE A 204 -10.69 -0.83 -12.08
CA ILE A 204 -12.02 -0.51 -11.60
C ILE A 204 -12.76 0.29 -12.69
N PRO A 205 -13.98 -0.13 -13.08
CA PRO A 205 -14.77 0.60 -14.06
C PRO A 205 -15.23 1.95 -13.49
N PRO A 206 -15.43 2.98 -14.36
CA PRO A 206 -15.94 4.28 -13.95
C PRO A 206 -17.38 4.26 -13.42
#